data_AF-A0A9P6E8I9-F1
#
_entry.id   AF-A0A9P6E8I9-F1
#
_cell.length_a   1.000
_cell.length_b   1.000
_cell.length_c   1.000
_cell.angle_alpha   90.00
_cell.angle_beta   90.00
_cell.angle_gamma   90.00
#
_symmetry.space_group_name_H-M   'P 1'
#
loop_
_entity.id
_entity.type
_entity.pdbx_description
1 polymer ?
#
loop_
_entity_poly.entity_id
_entity_poly.type
_entity_poly.pdbx_seq_one_letter_code
_entity_poly.pdbx_strand_id
1 'polypeptide(L)'
;MQRVVEMFPKFKEGKGEFSGGFAEAFTRRCGELDCSSVALSTFGNFAKYNLPLTLPAARLLLESLGSQPTSQTLLATSLFQVYKLTPITHDLPSAALLAATCYDPKHRTEDTLKIAEALMPHIQKMLEAQSTELVNANTAEDLKVKKLTTMALRRLNFLAKQQNGEAPFAAELVPSKVELQKTI
;
A
#
# COMPACT_ATOMS: atom_id res chain seq x y z
N MET A 1 -11.70 -16.70 -5.60
CA MET A 1 -10.49 -16.63 -4.74
C MET A 1 -10.62 -17.44 -3.45
N GLN A 2 -11.74 -17.42 -2.72
CA GLN A 2 -11.89 -18.16 -1.46
C GLN A 2 -11.52 -19.65 -1.54
N ARG A 3 -12.05 -20.38 -2.53
CA ARG A 3 -11.71 -21.81 -2.75
C ARG A 3 -10.22 -22.07 -2.95
N VAL A 4 -9.48 -21.12 -3.55
CA VAL A 4 -8.03 -21.24 -3.76
C VAL A 4 -7.29 -21.10 -2.43
N VAL A 5 -7.70 -20.11 -1.62
CA VAL A 5 -7.13 -19.85 -0.30
C VAL A 5 -7.36 -21.02 0.66
N GLU A 6 -8.51 -21.70 0.55
CA GLU A 6 -8.83 -22.91 1.32
C GLU A 6 -7.90 -24.10 1.01
N MET A 7 -7.18 -24.07 -0.12
CA MET A 7 -6.20 -25.10 -0.45
C MET A 7 -4.81 -24.83 0.15
N PHE A 8 -4.53 -23.62 0.63
CA PHE A 8 -3.21 -23.27 1.17
C PHE A 8 -2.77 -24.14 2.35
N PRO A 9 -3.64 -24.46 3.35
CA PRO A 9 -3.25 -25.34 4.44
C PRO A 9 -2.85 -26.74 3.94
N LYS A 10 -3.64 -27.31 3.01
CA LYS A 10 -3.36 -28.61 2.40
C LYS A 10 -2.07 -28.63 1.60
N PHE A 11 -1.79 -27.54 0.87
CA PHE A 11 -0.53 -27.37 0.15
C PHE A 11 0.66 -27.40 1.12
N LYS A 12 0.54 -26.75 2.27
CA LYS A 12 1.55 -26.73 3.33
C LYS A 12 1.69 -28.08 4.05
N GLU A 13 0.59 -28.76 4.36
CA GLU A 13 0.58 -30.13 4.91
C GLU A 13 1.30 -31.12 3.97
N GLY A 14 1.16 -30.91 2.66
CA GLY A 14 1.91 -31.64 1.62
C GLY A 14 3.38 -31.25 1.49
N LYS A 15 3.95 -30.50 2.45
CA LYS A 15 5.31 -29.93 2.44
C LYS A 15 5.58 -28.94 1.29
N GLY A 16 4.53 -28.39 0.70
CA GLY A 16 4.65 -27.33 -0.30
C GLY A 16 5.13 -26.02 0.31
N GLU A 17 6.00 -25.31 -0.40
CA GLU A 17 6.47 -23.99 -0.01
C GLU A 17 5.98 -22.93 -0.99
N PHE A 18 5.54 -21.79 -0.46
CA PHE A 18 5.21 -20.64 -1.29
C PHE A 18 6.50 -19.96 -1.70
N SER A 19 6.64 -19.68 -2.99
CA SER A 19 7.80 -18.93 -3.49
C SER A 19 7.81 -17.51 -2.93
N GLY A 20 8.99 -16.88 -2.91
CA GLY A 20 9.18 -15.54 -2.35
C GLY A 20 8.29 -14.46 -2.99
N GLY A 21 7.86 -14.64 -4.25
CA GLY A 21 6.98 -13.72 -4.98
C GLY A 21 5.48 -14.03 -4.89
N PHE A 22 5.10 -15.10 -4.17
CA PHE A 22 3.72 -15.58 -4.15
C PHE A 22 2.78 -14.59 -3.45
N ALA A 23 3.23 -13.96 -2.36
CA ALA A 23 2.41 -13.00 -1.62
C ALA A 23 2.04 -11.79 -2.51
N GLU A 24 2.99 -11.23 -3.27
CA GLU A 24 2.69 -10.12 -4.18
C GLU A 24 1.75 -10.55 -5.32
N ALA A 25 1.96 -11.74 -5.89
CA ALA A 25 1.12 -12.26 -6.96
C ALA A 25 -0.31 -12.52 -6.48
N PHE A 26 -0.45 -13.11 -5.30
CA PHE A 26 -1.74 -13.38 -4.66
C PHE A 26 -2.50 -12.08 -4.34
N THR A 27 -1.84 -11.11 -3.69
CA THR A 27 -2.47 -9.83 -3.37
C THR A 27 -2.90 -9.07 -4.62
N ARG A 28 -2.01 -9.00 -5.62
CA ARG A 28 -2.32 -8.35 -6.91
C ARG A 28 -3.54 -8.99 -7.56
N ARG A 29 -3.59 -10.33 -7.59
CA ARG A 29 -4.72 -11.05 -8.17
C ARG A 29 -6.02 -10.81 -7.39
N CYS A 30 -5.95 -10.67 -6.07
CA CYS A 30 -7.12 -10.30 -5.27
C CYS A 30 -7.62 -8.89 -5.60
N GLY A 31 -6.72 -7.93 -5.80
CA GLY A 31 -7.06 -6.57 -6.24
C GLY A 31 -7.68 -6.53 -7.64
N GLU A 32 -7.10 -7.24 -8.61
CA GLU A 32 -7.62 -7.35 -9.98
C GLU A 32 -9.04 -7.95 -10.06
N LEU A 33 -9.39 -8.80 -9.09
CA LEU A 33 -10.68 -9.47 -9.00
C LEU A 33 -11.64 -8.81 -8.01
N ASP A 34 -11.31 -7.61 -7.51
CA ASP A 34 -12.09 -6.85 -6.52
C ASP A 34 -12.46 -7.68 -5.28
N CYS A 35 -11.51 -8.48 -4.80
CA CYS A 35 -11.68 -9.36 -3.63
C CYS A 35 -10.55 -9.20 -2.62
N SER A 36 -10.04 -7.98 -2.46
CA SER A 36 -8.97 -7.59 -1.53
C SER A 36 -9.24 -7.99 -0.08
N SER A 37 -10.51 -8.08 0.33
CA SER A 37 -10.93 -8.59 1.65
C SER A 37 -10.54 -10.07 1.88
N VAL A 38 -10.46 -10.86 0.82
CA VAL A 38 -9.95 -12.24 0.86
C VAL A 38 -8.45 -12.24 1.18
N ALA A 39 -7.68 -11.35 0.56
CA ALA A 39 -6.27 -11.21 0.89
C ALA A 39 -6.09 -10.76 2.35
N LEU A 40 -6.84 -9.74 2.78
CA LEU A 40 -6.81 -9.24 4.16
C LEU A 40 -7.12 -10.35 5.20
N SER A 41 -8.17 -11.14 4.98
CA SER A 41 -8.51 -12.26 5.87
C SER A 41 -7.50 -13.40 5.84
N THR A 42 -6.84 -13.62 4.70
CA THR A 42 -5.79 -14.64 4.56
C THR A 42 -4.55 -14.24 5.38
N PHE A 43 -4.07 -13.01 5.22
CA PHE A 43 -2.92 -12.52 5.99
C PHE A 43 -3.28 -12.26 7.46
N GLY A 44 -4.52 -11.90 7.77
CA GLY A 44 -5.00 -11.78 9.15
C GLY A 44 -5.04 -13.11 9.91
N ASN A 45 -5.05 -14.25 9.19
CA ASN A 45 -5.08 -15.59 9.78
C ASN A 45 -3.84 -16.41 9.37
N PHE A 46 -2.66 -15.90 9.75
CA PHE A 46 -1.39 -16.57 9.49
C PHE A 46 -1.35 -18.00 10.03
N ALA A 47 -1.92 -18.25 11.21
CA ALA A 47 -1.96 -19.59 11.82
C ALA A 47 -2.65 -20.64 10.93
N LYS A 48 -3.71 -20.24 10.22
CA LYS A 48 -4.42 -21.13 9.30
C LYS A 48 -3.72 -21.27 7.95
N TYR A 49 -3.35 -20.14 7.34
CA TYR A 49 -2.93 -20.13 5.93
C TYR A 49 -1.42 -20.23 5.72
N ASN A 50 -0.64 -19.95 6.77
CA ASN A 50 0.82 -19.99 6.78
C ASN A 50 1.45 -19.27 5.57
N LEU A 51 0.85 -18.14 5.19
CA LEU A 51 1.28 -17.28 4.10
C LEU A 51 1.88 -16.00 4.68
N PRO A 52 3.22 -15.81 4.59
CA PRO A 52 3.85 -14.60 5.10
C PRO A 52 3.47 -13.38 4.25
N LEU A 53 3.16 -12.26 4.92
CA LEU A 53 2.98 -10.98 4.26
C LEU A 53 4.34 -10.30 4.09
N THR A 54 4.69 -9.93 2.86
CA THR A 54 5.87 -9.14 2.53
C THR A 54 5.52 -7.65 2.45
N LEU A 55 6.50 -6.76 2.58
CA LEU A 55 6.27 -5.31 2.45
C LEU A 55 5.69 -4.92 1.08
N PRO A 56 6.20 -5.45 -0.06
CA PRO A 56 5.59 -5.17 -1.36
C PRO A 56 4.14 -5.67 -1.45
N ALA A 57 3.83 -6.85 -0.90
CA ALA A 57 2.46 -7.37 -0.86
C ALA A 57 1.56 -6.51 0.05
N ALA A 58 2.07 -5.99 1.16
CA ALA A 58 1.33 -5.10 2.05
C ALA A 58 0.98 -3.76 1.38
N ARG A 59 1.91 -3.19 0.62
CA ARG A 59 1.66 -1.96 -0.17
C ARG A 59 0.57 -2.19 -1.24
N LEU A 60 0.61 -3.33 -1.95
CA LEU A 60 -0.44 -3.72 -2.90
C LEU A 60 -1.79 -3.96 -2.20
N LEU A 61 -1.77 -4.51 -0.98
CA LEU A 61 -2.97 -4.74 -0.21
C LEU A 61 -3.62 -3.41 0.18
N LEU A 62 -2.84 -2.43 0.67
CA LEU A 62 -3.34 -1.10 0.98
C LEU A 62 -3.91 -0.39 -0.25
N GLU A 63 -3.24 -0.50 -1.41
CA GLU A 63 -3.72 0.09 -2.65
C GLU A 63 -5.07 -0.51 -3.09
N SER A 64 -5.15 -1.83 -3.13
CA SER A 64 -6.36 -2.56 -3.52
C SER A 64 -7.52 -2.45 -2.52
N LEU A 65 -7.24 -2.13 -1.25
CA LEU A 65 -8.26 -1.84 -0.23
C LEU A 65 -8.72 -0.37 -0.26
N GLY A 66 -8.04 0.51 -0.99
CA GLY A 66 -8.38 1.92 -1.07
C GLY A 66 -9.74 2.22 -1.75
N SER A 67 -10.40 1.21 -2.33
CA SER A 67 -11.79 1.26 -2.84
C SER A 67 -12.82 0.69 -1.87
N GLN A 68 -12.37 0.07 -0.76
CA GLN A 68 -13.17 -0.58 0.26
C GLN A 68 -13.32 0.36 1.48
N PRO A 69 -14.21 0.06 2.44
CA PRO A 69 -14.33 0.87 3.66
C PRO A 69 -13.00 1.05 4.38
N THR A 70 -12.71 2.28 4.82
CA THR A 70 -11.43 2.68 5.45
C THR A 70 -11.02 1.78 6.63
N SER A 71 -11.99 1.17 7.32
CA SER A 71 -11.76 0.20 8.39
C SER A 71 -10.93 -1.01 7.95
N GLN A 72 -11.08 -1.48 6.72
CA GLN A 72 -10.27 -2.58 6.19
C GLN A 72 -8.83 -2.14 5.91
N THR A 73 -8.65 -0.93 5.37
CA THR A 73 -7.31 -0.35 5.17
C THR A 73 -6.61 -0.18 6.52
N LEU A 74 -7.30 0.36 7.53
CA LEU A 74 -6.79 0.47 8.90
C LEU A 74 -6.44 -0.90 9.50
N LEU A 75 -7.28 -1.93 9.30
CA LEU A 75 -6.95 -3.29 9.72
C LEU A 75 -5.69 -3.81 9.02
N ALA A 76 -5.54 -3.56 7.72
CA ALA A 76 -4.33 -3.94 6.98
C ALA A 76 -3.07 -3.26 7.53
N THR A 77 -3.18 -2.01 8.04
CA THR A 77 -2.04 -1.35 8.70
C THR A 77 -1.56 -2.08 9.95
N SER A 78 -2.46 -2.69 10.72
CA SER A 78 -2.08 -3.43 11.93
C SER A 78 -1.22 -4.66 11.62
N LEU A 79 -1.37 -5.23 10.41
CA LEU A 79 -0.57 -6.36 9.96
C LEU A 79 0.92 -6.00 9.80
N PHE A 80 1.26 -4.72 9.60
CA PHE A 80 2.66 -4.31 9.49
C PHE A 80 3.44 -4.67 10.75
N GLN A 81 2.86 -4.42 11.93
CA GLN A 81 3.50 -4.78 13.19
C GLN A 81 3.56 -6.31 13.39
N VAL A 82 2.46 -7.00 13.09
CA VAL A 82 2.38 -8.48 13.23
C VAL A 82 3.46 -9.18 12.40
N TYR A 83 3.67 -8.71 11.18
CA TYR A 83 4.67 -9.26 10.26
C TYR A 83 6.04 -8.58 10.34
N LYS A 84 6.27 -7.71 11.33
CA LYS A 84 7.53 -6.96 11.53
C LYS A 84 8.01 -6.21 10.28
N LEU A 85 7.06 -5.68 9.51
CA LEU A 85 7.31 -4.83 8.35
C LEU A 85 7.72 -3.42 8.79
N THR A 86 8.33 -2.65 7.88
CA THR A 86 8.65 -1.23 8.11
C THR A 86 7.40 -0.48 8.55
N PRO A 87 7.39 0.22 9.70
CA PRO A 87 6.23 0.96 10.15
C PRO A 87 5.74 1.95 9.10
N ILE A 88 4.42 2.15 8.99
CA ILE A 88 3.82 3.00 7.95
C ILE A 88 4.38 4.43 7.98
N THR A 89 4.66 4.98 9.16
CA THR A 89 5.26 6.32 9.33
C THR A 89 6.67 6.45 8.74
N HIS A 90 7.31 5.33 8.38
CA HIS A 90 8.63 5.25 7.75
C HIS A 90 8.55 4.61 6.34
N ASP A 91 7.35 4.32 5.83
CA ASP A 91 7.12 3.77 4.50
C ASP A 91 6.25 4.70 3.67
N LEU A 92 6.90 5.57 2.89
CA LEU A 92 6.26 6.60 2.07
C LEU A 92 5.05 6.09 1.23
N PRO A 93 5.15 5.02 0.43
CA PRO A 93 3.99 4.52 -0.31
C PRO A 93 2.83 4.12 0.59
N SER A 94 3.09 3.39 1.69
CA SER A 94 2.02 2.97 2.60
C SER A 94 1.38 4.15 3.33
N ALA A 95 2.18 5.12 3.78
CA ALA A 95 1.67 6.33 4.43
C ALA A 95 0.80 7.15 3.47
N ALA A 96 1.25 7.35 2.23
CA ALA A 96 0.50 8.08 1.22
C ALA A 96 -0.80 7.36 0.84
N LEU A 97 -0.79 6.04 0.69
CA LEU A 97 -1.98 5.24 0.41
C LEU A 97 -3.01 5.34 1.54
N LEU A 98 -2.57 5.14 2.79
CA LEU A 98 -3.45 5.23 3.95
C LEU A 98 -4.06 6.61 4.09
N ALA A 99 -3.24 7.67 4.02
CA ALA A 99 -3.73 9.03 4.09
C ALA A 99 -4.71 9.34 2.96
N ALA A 100 -4.44 8.88 1.72
CA ALA A 100 -5.36 9.05 0.60
C ALA A 100 -6.71 8.37 0.87
N THR A 101 -6.73 7.14 1.42
CA THR A 101 -7.98 6.47 1.79
C THR A 101 -8.73 7.24 2.88
N CYS A 102 -8.02 7.77 3.87
CA CYS A 102 -8.61 8.56 4.96
C CYS A 102 -9.25 9.89 4.51
N TYR A 103 -8.75 10.48 3.42
CA TYR A 103 -9.36 11.67 2.79
C TYR A 103 -10.50 11.34 1.82
N ASP A 104 -10.72 10.07 1.47
CA ASP A 104 -11.71 9.67 0.46
C ASP A 104 -13.15 10.03 0.91
N PRO A 105 -13.88 10.89 0.18
CA PRO A 105 -15.21 11.35 0.58
C PRO A 105 -16.22 10.22 0.82
N LYS A 106 -16.03 9.04 0.22
CA LYS A 106 -16.95 7.90 0.38
C LYS A 106 -16.92 7.28 1.77
N HIS A 107 -15.78 7.38 2.47
CA HIS A 107 -15.53 6.65 3.72
C HIS A 107 -14.91 7.53 4.81
N ARG A 108 -14.93 8.84 4.61
CA ARG A 108 -14.33 9.82 5.51
C ARG A 108 -15.18 10.03 6.76
N THR A 109 -14.51 10.01 7.91
CA THR A 109 -15.03 10.45 9.20
C THR A 109 -14.04 11.42 9.85
N GLU A 110 -14.44 12.08 10.94
CA GLU A 110 -13.51 12.94 11.69
C GLU A 110 -12.28 12.16 12.20
N ASP A 111 -12.46 10.90 12.59
CA ASP A 111 -11.37 10.07 13.08
C ASP A 111 -10.41 9.67 11.96
N THR A 112 -10.91 9.34 10.77
CA THR A 112 -10.02 9.04 9.64
C THR A 112 -9.25 10.28 9.21
N LEU A 113 -9.86 11.47 9.27
CA LEU A 113 -9.17 12.73 8.98
C LEU A 113 -8.03 12.99 9.96
N LYS A 114 -8.24 12.83 11.27
CA LYS A 114 -7.18 12.98 12.27
C LYS A 114 -6.00 12.04 12.00
N ILE A 115 -6.28 10.82 11.55
CA ILE A 115 -5.23 9.86 11.16
C ILE A 115 -4.45 10.39 9.95
N ALA A 116 -5.14 10.90 8.93
CA ALA A 116 -4.48 11.47 7.76
C ALA A 116 -3.60 12.67 8.12
N GLU A 117 -4.13 13.60 8.93
CA GLU A 117 -3.42 14.78 9.41
C GLU A 117 -2.18 14.41 10.23
N ALA A 118 -2.28 13.38 11.09
CA ALA A 118 -1.14 12.88 11.85
C ALA A 118 -0.05 12.26 10.95
N LEU A 119 -0.40 11.75 9.76
CA LEU A 119 0.57 11.19 8.81
C LEU A 119 1.25 12.26 7.94
N MET A 120 0.64 13.44 7.76
CA MET A 120 1.17 14.47 6.85
C MET A 120 2.62 14.89 7.15
N PRO A 121 3.02 15.16 8.43
CA PRO A 121 4.40 15.53 8.73
C PRO A 121 5.41 14.44 8.39
N HIS A 122 5.03 13.17 8.56
CA HIS A 122 5.88 12.02 8.21
C HIS A 122 6.04 11.90 6.70
N ILE A 123 4.96 12.07 5.94
CA ILE A 123 4.99 12.05 4.47
C ILE A 123 5.85 13.19 3.95
N GLN A 124 5.66 14.41 4.46
CA GLN A 124 6.45 15.59 4.08
C GLN A 124 7.95 15.33 4.30
N LYS A 125 8.33 14.87 5.50
CA LYS A 125 9.73 14.58 5.83
C LYS A 125 10.34 13.52 4.91
N MET A 126 9.58 12.47 4.58
CA MET A 126 10.04 11.42 3.65
C MET A 126 10.18 11.93 2.21
N LEU A 127 9.28 12.81 1.77
CA LEU A 127 9.34 13.44 0.45
C LEU A 127 10.56 14.34 0.30
N GLU A 128 10.83 15.19 1.30
CA GLU A 128 12.01 16.07 1.29
C GLU A 128 13.31 15.27 1.22
N ALA A 129 13.37 14.14 1.95
CA ALA A 129 14.55 13.27 1.95
C ALA A 129 14.74 12.46 0.64
N GLN A 130 13.66 12.14 -0.09
CA GLN A 130 13.69 11.18 -1.22
C GLN A 130 13.28 11.80 -2.57
N SER A 131 13.03 13.10 -2.64
CA SER A 131 12.45 13.79 -3.81
C SER A 131 13.19 13.50 -5.14
N THR A 132 14.52 13.49 -5.12
CA THR A 132 15.35 13.19 -6.30
C THR A 132 15.34 11.72 -6.70
N GLU A 133 15.18 10.82 -5.73
CA GLU A 133 15.15 9.37 -5.95
C GLU A 133 13.82 8.91 -6.56
N LEU A 134 12.71 9.60 -6.29
CA LEU A 134 11.38 9.22 -6.81
C LEU A 134 11.24 9.33 -8.33
N VAL A 135 12.08 10.14 -8.99
CA VAL A 135 12.03 10.36 -10.45
C VAL A 135 12.67 9.21 -11.23
N ASN A 136 13.81 8.72 -10.74
CA ASN A 136 14.69 7.81 -11.45
C ASN A 136 14.66 6.42 -10.83
N ALA A 137 14.14 5.43 -11.55
CA ALA A 137 14.13 4.03 -11.10
C ALA A 137 15.35 3.26 -11.61
N ASN A 138 16.01 2.54 -10.70
CA ASN A 138 17.22 1.76 -11.03
C ASN A 138 16.89 0.33 -11.49
N THR A 139 15.73 -0.19 -11.09
CA THR A 139 15.27 -1.55 -11.44
C THR A 139 13.79 -1.55 -11.81
N ALA A 140 13.32 -2.63 -12.43
CA ALA A 140 11.90 -2.78 -12.76
C ALA A 140 11.00 -2.86 -11.51
N GLU A 141 11.48 -3.44 -10.40
CA GLU A 141 10.75 -3.47 -9.13
C GLU A 141 10.71 -2.08 -8.48
N ASP A 142 11.83 -1.36 -8.49
CA ASP A 142 11.91 0.03 -8.03
C ASP A 142 10.97 0.95 -8.82
N LEU A 143 10.87 0.75 -10.14
CA LEU A 143 9.93 1.46 -10.99
C LEU A 143 8.48 1.23 -10.58
N LYS A 144 8.10 -0.01 -10.23
CA LYS A 144 6.74 -0.33 -9.76
C LYS A 144 6.44 0.39 -8.46
N VAL A 145 7.37 0.35 -7.50
CA VAL A 145 7.21 1.03 -6.20
C VAL A 145 7.09 2.54 -6.40
N LYS A 146 7.97 3.17 -7.17
CA LYS A 146 7.93 4.62 -7.43
C LYS A 146 6.66 5.05 -8.14
N LYS A 147 6.17 4.27 -9.11
CA LYS A 147 4.87 4.52 -9.75
C LYS A 147 3.72 4.45 -8.76
N LEU A 148 3.70 3.43 -7.89
CA LEU A 148 2.70 3.29 -6.84
C LEU A 148 2.75 4.49 -5.87
N THR A 149 3.94 4.84 -5.38
CA THR A 149 4.15 6.01 -4.50
C THR A 149 3.65 7.29 -5.15
N THR A 150 4.03 7.53 -6.40
CA THR A 150 3.62 8.72 -7.16
C THR A 150 2.11 8.78 -7.35
N MET A 151 1.48 7.66 -7.70
CA MET A 151 0.02 7.56 -7.83
C MET A 151 -0.66 7.86 -6.49
N ALA A 152 -0.19 7.27 -5.40
CA ALA A 152 -0.73 7.47 -4.05
C ALA A 152 -0.63 8.94 -3.62
N LEU A 153 0.53 9.58 -3.82
CA LEU A 153 0.75 11.00 -3.51
C LEU A 153 -0.12 11.93 -4.34
N ARG A 154 -0.32 11.64 -5.64
CA ARG A 154 -1.24 12.44 -6.47
C ARG A 154 -2.67 12.29 -6.01
N ARG A 155 -3.11 11.07 -5.70
CA ARG A 155 -4.46 10.82 -5.16
C ARG A 155 -4.64 11.57 -3.85
N LEU A 156 -3.68 11.49 -2.94
CA LEU A 156 -3.66 12.24 -1.68
C LEU A 156 -3.74 13.75 -1.93
N ASN A 157 -2.90 14.30 -2.80
CA ASN A 157 -2.92 15.73 -3.14
C ASN A 157 -4.29 16.17 -3.67
N PHE A 158 -4.88 15.38 -4.56
CA PHE A 158 -6.19 15.67 -5.12
C PHE A 158 -7.29 15.66 -4.05
N LEU A 159 -7.33 14.62 -3.22
CA LEU A 159 -8.37 14.46 -2.18
C LEU A 159 -8.22 15.48 -1.05
N ALA A 160 -6.99 15.74 -0.60
CA ALA A 160 -6.71 16.78 0.39
C ALA A 160 -7.04 18.17 -0.15
N LYS A 161 -6.76 18.48 -1.43
CA LYS A 161 -7.15 19.74 -2.06
C LYS A 161 -8.67 19.91 -2.14
N GLN A 162 -9.42 18.84 -2.43
CA GLN A 162 -10.88 18.90 -2.39
C GLN A 162 -11.41 19.22 -0.98
N GLN A 163 -10.72 18.77 0.06
CA GLN A 163 -11.15 18.97 1.45
C GLN A 163 -10.71 20.32 2.03
N ASN A 164 -9.46 20.72 1.80
CA ASN A 164 -8.83 21.87 2.45
C ASN A 164 -8.64 23.08 1.52
N GLY A 165 -8.99 22.96 0.23
CA GLY A 165 -8.79 24.00 -0.79
C GLY A 165 -7.38 24.04 -1.39
N GLU A 166 -6.38 23.49 -0.71
CA GLU A 166 -4.98 23.48 -1.14
C GLU A 166 -4.37 22.07 -1.12
N ALA A 167 -3.44 21.81 -2.05
CA ALA A 167 -2.72 20.55 -2.07
C ALA A 167 -1.61 20.57 -0.99
N PRO A 168 -1.48 19.50 -0.18
CA PRO A 168 -0.52 19.45 0.92
C PRO A 168 0.94 19.43 0.44
N PHE A 169 1.19 18.95 -0.79
CA PHE A 169 2.54 18.85 -1.33
C PHE A 169 2.69 19.62 -2.64
N ALA A 170 3.80 20.34 -2.78
CA ALA A 170 4.18 21.03 -4.01
C ALA A 170 4.32 20.05 -5.19
N ALA A 171 4.00 20.51 -6.39
CA ALA A 171 4.10 19.70 -7.62
C ALA A 171 5.53 19.23 -7.93
N GLU A 172 6.53 19.96 -7.43
CA GLU A 172 7.95 19.61 -7.57
C GLU A 172 8.34 18.37 -6.76
N LEU A 173 7.66 18.14 -5.62
CA LEU A 173 7.90 16.99 -4.75
C LEU A 173 7.15 15.73 -5.19
N VAL A 174 6.13 15.88 -6.05
CA VAL A 174 5.31 14.77 -6.55
C VAL A 174 5.52 14.64 -8.06
N PRO A 175 6.42 13.75 -8.51
CA PRO A 175 6.82 13.73 -9.91
C PRO A 175 5.66 13.42 -10.85
N SER A 176 5.67 14.02 -12.05
CA SER A 176 4.66 13.82 -13.09
C SER A 176 4.88 12.54 -13.92
N LYS A 177 6.11 12.01 -13.93
CA LYS A 177 6.48 10.71 -14.51
C LYS A 177 7.61 10.09 -13.71
N VAL A 178 7.68 8.77 -13.73
CA VAL A 178 8.79 7.97 -13.18
C VAL A 178 9.40 7.20 -14.34
N GLU A 179 10.71 7.33 -14.54
CA GLU A 179 11.43 6.74 -15.66
C GLU A 179 12.47 5.72 -15.17
N LEU A 180 12.66 4.65 -15.95
CA LEU A 180 13.77 3.72 -15.71
C LEU A 180 15.05 4.38 -16.22
N GLN A 181 16.10 4.42 -15.40
CA GLN A 181 17.40 4.88 -15.88
C GLN A 181 17.86 3.97 -17.02
N LYS A 182 18.13 4.57 -18.18
CA LYS A 182 18.75 3.85 -19.29
C LYS A 182 20.23 3.68 -18.96
N THR A 183 20.64 2.47 -18.62
CA THR A 183 22.06 2.12 -18.52
C THR A 183 22.66 2.28 -19.92
N ILE A 184 23.63 3.19 -20.06
CA ILE A 184 24.44 3.36 -21.27
C ILE A 184 25.53 2.29 -21.28
#